data_AF-F8E932-F1
#
_entry.id   AF-F8E932-F1
#
_cell.length_a   1.000
_cell.length_b   1.000
_cell.length_c   1.000
_cell.angle_alpha   90.00
_cell.angle_beta   90.00
_cell.angle_gamma   90.00
#
_symmetry.space_group_name_H-M   'P 1'
#
loop_
_entity.id
_entity.type
_entity.pdbx_description
1 polymer ?
#
loop_
_entity_poly.entity_id
_entity_poly.type
_entity_poly.pdbx_seq_one_letter_code
_entity_poly.pdbx_strand_id
1 'polypeptide(L)'
;MKKSVEIVKFKQMYDFIIFLLSKTCNEISQEKLNNELRNSFITGICECISDKNDEFYGKCCGTFYLNTMSEKEGIFSADDYFLFFSNIGIFIFHTDNKGHLKECEFFYESEYFPEFYLEILKEFKTDSGFKNYMKYLKVNDVKLRTLAELKEVFSIEKTNVIEVE
;
A
#
# COMPACT_ATOMS: atom_id res chain seq x y z
N MET A 1 10.31 -15.73 15.74
CA MET A 1 10.73 -14.70 14.77
C MET A 1 9.48 -14.06 14.20
N LYS A 2 9.42 -12.73 14.12
CA LYS A 2 8.36 -12.06 13.33
C LYS A 2 8.54 -12.48 11.86
N LYS A 3 7.44 -12.83 11.20
CA LYS A 3 7.46 -13.26 9.79
C LYS A 3 7.93 -12.09 8.92
N SER A 4 8.82 -12.37 7.98
CA SER A 4 9.32 -11.39 7.02
C SER A 4 9.25 -12.00 5.62
N VAL A 5 8.72 -11.25 4.66
CA VAL A 5 8.48 -11.74 3.29
C VAL A 5 8.92 -10.66 2.30
N GLU A 6 9.72 -11.04 1.32
CA GLU A 6 10.15 -10.16 0.23
C GLU A 6 8.93 -9.56 -0.48
N ILE A 7 8.95 -8.24 -0.67
CA ILE A 7 7.83 -7.51 -1.27
C ILE A 7 7.52 -7.98 -2.70
N VAL A 8 8.56 -8.41 -3.44
CA VAL A 8 8.46 -8.87 -4.83
C VAL A 8 7.66 -10.16 -5.00
N LYS A 9 7.40 -10.91 -3.90
CA LYS A 9 6.52 -12.08 -3.93
C LYS A 9 5.06 -11.69 -4.14
N PHE A 10 4.67 -10.46 -3.80
CA PHE A 10 3.34 -9.91 -4.01
C PHE A 10 3.33 -9.04 -5.28
N LYS A 11 3.51 -9.68 -6.44
CA LYS A 11 3.75 -8.99 -7.72
C LYS A 11 2.74 -7.86 -8.02
N GLN A 12 1.45 -8.11 -7.82
CA GLN A 12 0.43 -7.10 -8.14
C GLN A 12 0.53 -5.86 -7.23
N MET A 13 0.76 -6.07 -5.93
CA MET A 13 0.99 -4.97 -4.99
C MET A 13 2.30 -4.23 -5.32
N TYR A 14 3.37 -4.97 -5.60
CA TYR A 14 4.65 -4.38 -6.01
C TYR A 14 4.49 -3.50 -7.26
N ASP A 15 3.83 -4.01 -8.31
CA ASP A 15 3.53 -3.29 -9.54
C ASP A 15 2.62 -2.07 -9.30
N PHE A 16 1.80 -2.10 -8.25
CA PHE A 16 0.94 -1.00 -7.84
C PHE A 16 1.71 0.10 -7.10
N ILE A 17 2.55 -0.26 -6.14
CA ILE A 17 3.42 0.69 -5.41
C ILE A 17 4.34 1.40 -6.40
N ILE A 18 5.01 0.66 -7.31
CA ILE A 18 5.86 1.26 -8.34
C ILE A 18 5.07 2.24 -9.20
N PHE A 19 3.84 1.90 -9.57
CA PHE A 19 2.96 2.80 -10.33
C PHE A 19 2.67 4.09 -9.54
N LEU A 20 2.26 4.00 -8.27
CA LEU A 20 1.97 5.15 -7.43
C LEU A 20 3.21 6.05 -7.23
N LEU A 21 4.35 5.44 -6.86
CA LEU A 21 5.60 6.17 -6.65
C LEU A 21 6.09 6.85 -7.92
N SER A 22 5.92 6.23 -9.09
CA SER A 22 6.28 6.87 -10.37
C SER A 22 5.41 8.08 -10.71
N LYS A 23 4.21 8.19 -10.11
CA LYS A 23 3.31 9.33 -10.26
C LYS A 23 3.64 10.45 -9.28
N THR A 24 4.01 10.11 -8.04
CA THR A 24 4.36 11.10 -7.00
C THR A 24 5.79 11.62 -7.13
N CYS A 25 6.75 10.74 -7.42
CA CYS A 25 8.18 11.05 -7.45
C CYS A 25 8.68 10.95 -8.90
N ASN A 26 8.19 11.85 -9.76
CA ASN A 26 8.40 11.79 -11.21
C ASN A 26 9.87 11.97 -11.65
N GLU A 27 10.69 12.53 -10.77
CA GLU A 27 12.13 12.73 -10.91
C GLU A 27 12.94 11.45 -10.66
N ILE A 28 12.36 10.47 -9.97
CA ILE A 28 12.98 9.18 -9.69
C ILE A 28 12.63 8.22 -10.83
N SER A 29 13.65 7.71 -11.52
CA SER A 29 13.44 6.75 -12.60
C SER A 29 12.80 5.45 -12.07
N GLN A 30 11.93 4.85 -12.89
CA GLN A 30 11.31 3.57 -12.56
C GLN A 30 12.35 2.47 -12.23
N GLU A 31 13.51 2.47 -12.88
CA GLU A 31 14.60 1.55 -12.57
C GLU A 31 15.11 1.72 -11.14
N LYS A 32 15.30 2.96 -10.67
CA LYS A 32 15.70 3.25 -9.29
C LYS A 32 14.65 2.78 -8.28
N LEU A 33 13.37 3.09 -8.53
CA LEU A 33 12.26 2.61 -7.70
C LEU A 33 12.24 1.08 -7.59
N ASN A 34 12.45 0.39 -8.70
CA ASN A 34 12.50 -1.07 -8.72
C ASN A 34 13.68 -1.62 -7.90
N ASN A 35 14.88 -1.05 -8.08
CA ASN A 35 16.07 -1.49 -7.37
C ASN A 35 15.96 -1.27 -5.85
N GLU A 36 15.35 -0.16 -5.44
CA GLU A 36 15.07 0.15 -4.05
C GLU A 36 14.14 -0.89 -3.43
N LEU A 37 12.95 -1.07 -4.01
CA LEU A 37 11.94 -1.97 -3.46
C LEU A 37 12.31 -3.46 -3.56
N ARG A 38 13.14 -3.85 -4.52
CA ARG A 38 13.56 -5.26 -4.68
C ARG A 38 14.23 -5.83 -3.44
N ASN A 39 14.87 -4.99 -2.62
CA ASN A 39 15.54 -5.39 -1.38
C ASN A 39 14.68 -5.16 -0.12
N SER A 40 13.41 -4.80 -0.29
CA SER A 40 12.48 -4.54 0.81
C SER A 40 11.68 -5.79 1.19
N PHE A 41 11.41 -5.90 2.48
CA PHE A 41 10.67 -6.99 3.08
C PHE A 41 9.51 -6.43 3.88
N ILE A 42 8.33 -7.03 3.70
CA ILE A 42 7.19 -6.79 4.58
C ILE A 42 7.46 -7.52 5.89
N THR A 43 7.49 -6.77 6.99
CA THR A 43 7.76 -7.28 8.35
C THR A 43 6.51 -7.32 9.23
N GLY A 44 5.43 -6.68 8.77
CA GLY A 44 4.16 -6.65 9.44
C GLY A 44 3.10 -5.96 8.61
N ILE A 45 1.85 -6.16 9.01
CA ILE A 45 0.68 -5.51 8.44
C ILE A 45 -0.21 -5.00 9.57
N CYS A 46 -0.86 -3.87 9.33
CA CYS A 46 -2.01 -3.41 10.11
C CYS A 46 -3.18 -3.31 9.15
N GLU A 47 -4.37 -3.69 9.59
CA GLU A 47 -5.57 -3.57 8.79
C GLU A 47 -6.74 -3.16 9.67
N CYS A 48 -7.51 -2.20 9.21
CA CYS A 48 -8.67 -1.66 9.89
C CYS A 48 -9.82 -1.59 8.89
N ILE A 49 -10.92 -2.23 9.25
CA ILE A 49 -12.20 -2.07 8.55
C ILE A 49 -13.11 -1.31 9.51
N SER A 50 -13.55 -0.12 9.09
CA SER A 50 -14.54 0.66 9.82
C SER A 50 -15.88 -0.10 9.91
N ASP A 51 -16.53 -0.04 11.07
CA ASP A 51 -17.85 -0.64 11.27
C ASP A 51 -18.98 0.37 11.04
N LYS A 52 -20.23 -0.12 10.97
CA LYS A 52 -21.42 0.69 10.65
C LYS A 52 -21.75 1.81 11.63
N ASN A 53 -21.10 1.85 12.78
CA ASN A 53 -21.24 2.89 13.80
C ASN A 53 -20.04 3.85 13.81
N ASP A 54 -19.04 3.63 12.96
CA ASP A 54 -17.88 4.50 12.77
C ASP A 54 -18.24 5.64 11.80
N GLU A 55 -17.74 6.85 12.06
CA GLU A 55 -17.88 8.00 11.16
C GLU A 55 -17.25 7.71 9.79
N PHE A 56 -16.25 6.83 9.77
CA PHE A 56 -15.56 6.40 8.55
C PHE A 56 -16.12 5.11 7.96
N TYR A 57 -17.36 4.73 8.28
CA TYR A 57 -17.98 3.49 7.79
C TYR A 57 -17.81 3.31 6.27
N GLY A 58 -17.37 2.11 5.88
CA GLY A 58 -17.10 1.79 4.48
C GLY A 58 -15.71 2.20 4.00
N LYS A 59 -14.83 2.69 4.87
CA LYS A 59 -13.40 2.84 4.56
C LYS A 59 -12.59 1.65 5.04
N CYS A 60 -11.62 1.24 4.21
CA CYS A 60 -10.65 0.22 4.55
C CYS A 60 -9.26 0.84 4.63
N CYS A 61 -8.64 0.74 5.80
CA CYS A 61 -7.24 1.12 5.99
C CYS A 61 -6.39 -0.15 6.01
N GLY A 62 -5.34 -0.15 5.21
CA GLY A 62 -4.32 -1.17 5.21
C GLY A 62 -2.95 -0.53 5.30
N THR A 63 -2.12 -1.01 6.19
CA THR A 63 -0.72 -0.59 6.33
C THR A 63 0.17 -1.81 6.22
N PHE A 64 1.32 -1.67 5.58
CA PHE A 64 2.40 -2.63 5.73
C PHE A 64 3.71 -1.93 6.05
N TYR A 65 4.45 -2.57 6.96
CA TYR A 65 5.73 -2.12 7.45
C TYR A 65 6.84 -2.79 6.67
N LEU A 66 7.72 -1.98 6.12
CA LEU A 66 8.85 -2.40 5.31
C LEU A 66 10.15 -2.29 6.12
N ASN A 67 11.06 -3.20 5.82
CA ASN A 67 12.46 -3.07 6.19
C ASN A 67 13.31 -3.37 4.96
N THR A 68 14.44 -2.69 4.81
CA THR A 68 15.39 -2.95 3.72
C THR A 68 16.56 -3.77 4.21
N MET A 69 17.13 -4.59 3.32
CA MET A 69 18.43 -5.23 3.54
C MET A 69 19.58 -4.41 2.95
N SER A 70 19.30 -3.28 2.30
CA SER A 70 20.32 -2.40 1.74
C SER A 70 21.09 -1.68 2.86
N GLU A 71 22.41 -1.63 2.73
CA GLU A 71 23.28 -0.80 3.59
C GLU A 71 23.53 0.59 3.00
N LYS A 72 23.21 0.79 1.70
CA LYS A 72 23.35 2.07 1.00
C LYS A 72 22.24 3.02 1.41
N GLU A 73 22.47 4.33 1.29
CA GLU A 73 21.40 5.33 1.36
C GLU A 73 20.29 5.01 0.36
N GLY A 74 19.06 5.28 0.77
CA GLY A 74 17.87 5.17 -0.04
C GLY A 74 17.77 6.27 -1.08
N ILE A 75 16.72 6.20 -1.88
CA ILE A 75 16.52 7.09 -3.02
C ILE A 75 15.56 8.26 -2.74
N PHE A 76 14.97 8.30 -1.56
CA PHE A 76 14.04 9.33 -1.11
C PHE A 76 14.68 10.23 -0.05
N SER A 77 14.02 11.35 0.26
CA SER A 77 14.37 12.18 1.42
C SER A 77 14.28 11.36 2.72
N ALA A 78 15.23 11.58 3.63
CA ALA A 78 15.28 10.88 4.92
C ALA A 78 14.25 11.45 5.91
N ASP A 79 13.65 10.57 6.72
CA ASP A 79 12.65 10.89 7.74
C ASP A 79 11.45 11.71 7.22
N ASP A 80 11.02 11.41 6.00
CA ASP A 80 10.02 12.16 5.26
C ASP A 80 8.78 11.29 4.98
N TYR A 81 7.74 11.89 4.39
CA TYR A 81 6.60 11.19 3.84
C TYR A 81 6.10 11.85 2.56
N PHE A 82 5.56 11.04 1.66
CA PHE A 82 4.89 11.53 0.45
C PHE A 82 3.45 11.01 0.43
N LEU A 83 2.53 11.92 0.12
CA LEU A 83 1.12 11.67 0.08
C LEU A 83 0.62 11.71 -1.37
N PHE A 84 -0.18 10.72 -1.71
CA PHE A 84 -0.86 10.64 -2.98
C PHE A 84 -2.36 10.53 -2.73
N PHE A 85 -3.09 11.54 -3.21
CA PHE A 85 -4.54 11.59 -3.10
C PHE A 85 -5.18 11.29 -4.45
N SER A 86 -6.18 10.42 -4.45
CA SER A 86 -6.91 10.05 -5.66
C SER A 86 -8.37 9.74 -5.36
N ASN A 87 -9.15 9.57 -6.42
CA ASN A 87 -10.53 9.10 -6.33
C ASN A 87 -10.67 7.70 -5.68
N ILE A 88 -9.63 6.86 -5.74
CA ILE A 88 -9.69 5.52 -5.15
C ILE A 88 -9.25 5.48 -3.67
N GLY A 89 -8.70 6.57 -3.15
CA GLY A 89 -8.17 6.62 -1.79
C GLY A 89 -6.97 7.53 -1.59
N ILE A 90 -6.46 7.48 -0.35
CA ILE A 90 -5.26 8.19 0.10
C ILE A 90 -4.14 7.16 0.32
N PHE A 91 -2.95 7.49 -0.15
CA PHE A 91 -1.78 6.64 -0.07
C PHE A 91 -0.65 7.44 0.55
N ILE A 92 -0.08 6.95 1.63
CA ILE A 92 0.98 7.64 2.36
C ILE A 92 2.17 6.70 2.45
N PHE A 93 3.33 7.21 2.05
CA PHE A 93 4.57 6.45 2.05
C PHE A 93 5.56 7.17 2.94
N HIS A 94 6.08 6.47 3.94
CA HIS A 94 7.05 7.03 4.88
C HIS A 94 8.44 6.47 4.61
N THR A 95 9.44 7.32 4.80
CA THR A 95 10.84 6.95 4.68
C THR A 95 11.53 6.86 6.04
N ASP A 96 12.55 6.04 6.14
CA ASP A 96 13.43 6.00 7.31
C ASP A 96 14.51 7.10 7.24
N ASN A 97 15.36 7.12 8.26
CA ASN A 97 16.44 8.08 8.40
C ASN A 97 17.56 7.94 7.35
N LYS A 98 17.48 6.95 6.46
CA LYS A 98 18.36 6.76 5.30
C LYS A 98 17.64 6.98 3.98
N GLY A 99 16.35 7.35 4.00
CA GLY A 99 15.58 7.56 2.78
C GLY A 99 15.08 6.27 2.12
N HIS A 100 14.98 5.15 2.85
CA HIS A 100 14.30 3.94 2.38
C HIS A 100 12.83 3.95 2.76
N LEU A 101 11.98 3.32 1.96
CA LEU A 101 10.58 3.11 2.35
C LEU A 101 10.48 2.19 3.57
N LYS A 102 9.84 2.69 4.64
CA LYS A 102 9.62 1.95 5.89
C LYS A 102 8.16 1.62 6.16
N GLU A 103 7.23 2.37 5.58
CA GLU A 103 5.81 2.19 5.82
C GLU A 103 5.02 2.66 4.60
N CYS A 104 3.97 1.91 4.27
CA CYS A 104 3.04 2.25 3.23
C CYS A 104 1.62 2.11 3.79
N GLU A 105 0.92 3.22 3.91
CA GLU A 105 -0.46 3.30 4.38
C GLU A 105 -1.41 3.52 3.20
N PHE A 106 -2.52 2.80 3.21
CA PHE A 106 -3.50 2.77 2.14
C PHE A 106 -4.90 2.93 2.72
N PHE A 107 -5.54 4.04 2.42
CA PHE A 107 -6.92 4.32 2.78
C PHE A 107 -7.79 4.18 1.54
N TYR A 108 -8.32 2.99 1.33
CA TYR A 108 -9.19 2.69 0.19
C TYR A 108 -10.62 3.10 0.48
N GLU A 109 -11.25 3.75 -0.50
CA GLU A 109 -12.70 3.82 -0.55
C GLU A 109 -13.25 2.42 -0.83
N SER A 110 -14.37 2.04 -0.18
CA SER A 110 -14.91 0.67 -0.21
C SER A 110 -15.13 0.11 -1.60
N GLU A 111 -15.49 0.94 -2.57
CA GLU A 111 -15.78 0.50 -3.94
C GLU A 111 -14.53 0.12 -4.75
N TYR A 112 -13.33 0.44 -4.23
CA TYR A 112 -12.02 0.27 -4.89
C TYR A 112 -11.06 -0.65 -4.14
N PHE A 113 -11.56 -1.50 -3.24
CA PHE A 113 -10.69 -2.34 -2.44
C PHE A 113 -9.87 -3.32 -3.30
N PRO A 114 -8.53 -3.34 -3.22
CA PRO A 114 -7.69 -4.16 -4.09
C PRO A 114 -7.71 -5.65 -3.71
N GLU A 115 -7.94 -6.51 -4.71
CA GLU A 115 -7.84 -7.96 -4.57
C GLU A 115 -6.48 -8.42 -4.07
N PHE A 116 -5.40 -7.83 -4.61
CA PHE A 116 -4.03 -8.22 -4.28
C PHE A 116 -3.70 -8.02 -2.80
N TYR A 117 -4.42 -7.16 -2.08
CA TYR A 117 -4.17 -6.94 -0.65
C TYR A 117 -4.56 -8.15 0.19
N LEU A 118 -5.54 -8.94 -0.28
CA LEU A 118 -5.94 -10.19 0.40
C LEU A 118 -4.82 -11.24 0.39
N GLU A 119 -3.96 -11.26 -0.63
CA GLU A 119 -2.82 -12.19 -0.70
C GLU A 119 -1.81 -11.91 0.42
N ILE A 120 -1.56 -10.62 0.70
CA ILE A 120 -0.67 -10.18 1.77
C ILE A 120 -1.30 -10.52 3.12
N LEU A 121 -2.57 -10.17 3.33
CA LEU A 121 -3.28 -10.48 4.57
C LEU A 121 -3.22 -11.97 4.89
N LYS A 122 -3.45 -12.83 3.89
CA LYS A 122 -3.39 -14.28 4.06
C LYS A 122 -2.01 -14.77 4.47
N GLU A 123 -0.96 -14.13 3.99
CA GLU A 123 0.42 -14.49 4.35
C GLU A 123 0.74 -14.12 5.80
N PHE A 124 0.20 -13.01 6.33
CA PHE A 124 0.57 -12.50 7.66
C PHE A 124 -0.46 -12.81 8.76
N LYS A 125 -1.67 -13.27 8.42
CA LYS A 125 -2.72 -13.63 9.39
C LYS A 125 -2.82 -15.15 9.57
N THR A 126 -3.33 -15.56 10.72
CA THR A 126 -3.80 -16.94 10.92
C THR A 126 -5.02 -17.21 10.05
N ASP A 127 -5.32 -18.48 9.76
CA ASP A 127 -6.54 -18.86 9.03
C ASP A 127 -7.82 -18.30 9.67
N SER A 128 -7.88 -18.29 11.00
CA SER A 128 -9.01 -17.70 11.73
C SER A 128 -9.07 -16.18 11.59
N GLY A 129 -7.93 -15.49 11.66
CA GLY A 129 -7.84 -14.04 11.45
C GLY A 129 -8.27 -13.64 10.04
N PHE A 130 -7.79 -14.36 9.03
CA PHE A 130 -8.16 -14.11 7.64
C PHE A 130 -9.66 -14.37 7.39
N LYS A 131 -10.23 -15.45 7.93
CA LYS A 131 -11.68 -15.72 7.83
C LYS A 131 -12.52 -14.61 8.49
N ASN A 132 -12.10 -14.11 9.64
CA ASN A 132 -12.78 -13.00 10.32
C ASN A 132 -12.73 -11.73 9.47
N TYR A 133 -11.56 -11.40 8.91
CA TYR A 133 -11.41 -10.26 8.01
C TYR A 133 -12.36 -10.37 6.80
N MET A 134 -12.40 -11.53 6.14
CA MET A 134 -13.30 -11.78 5.00
C MET A 134 -14.79 -11.67 5.40
N LYS A 135 -15.15 -12.01 6.64
CA LYS A 135 -16.52 -11.81 7.15
C LYS A 135 -16.85 -10.33 7.29
N TYR A 136 -15.94 -9.53 7.86
CA TYR A 136 -16.12 -8.08 7.98
C TYR A 136 -16.22 -7.41 6.61
N LEU A 137 -15.37 -7.80 5.66
CA LEU A 137 -15.40 -7.26 4.30
C LEU A 137 -16.77 -7.44 3.63
N LYS A 138 -17.44 -8.57 3.87
CA LYS A 138 -18.81 -8.85 3.40
C LYS A 138 -19.89 -8.06 4.15
N VAL A 139 -19.70 -7.78 5.44
CA VAL A 139 -20.62 -6.91 6.19
C VAL A 139 -20.63 -5.50 5.59
N ASN A 140 -19.51 -5.08 4.99
CA ASN A 140 -19.39 -3.79 4.30
C ASN A 140 -19.61 -3.90 2.78
N ASP A 141 -20.02 -5.08 2.29
CA ASP A 141 -20.27 -5.40 0.87
C ASP A 141 -19.25 -4.81 -0.11
N VAL A 142 -17.97 -4.88 0.29
CA VAL A 142 -16.87 -4.31 -0.48
C VAL A 142 -16.65 -5.12 -1.76
N LYS A 143 -16.70 -4.45 -2.92
CA LYS A 143 -16.36 -5.04 -4.20
C LYS A 143 -14.85 -5.04 -4.38
N LEU A 144 -14.28 -6.23 -4.56
CA LEU A 144 -12.86 -6.36 -4.85
C LEU A 144 -12.53 -5.89 -6.28
N ARG A 145 -11.38 -5.22 -6.44
CA ARG A 145 -10.88 -4.72 -7.72
C ARG A 145 -9.53 -5.32 -8.07
N THR A 146 -9.40 -5.70 -9.32
CA THR A 146 -8.13 -6.14 -9.92
C THR A 146 -7.19 -4.95 -10.09
N LEU A 147 -5.87 -5.22 -10.19
CA LEU A 147 -4.89 -4.18 -10.51
C LEU A 147 -5.18 -3.45 -11.83
N ALA A 148 -5.72 -4.17 -12.83
CA ALA A 148 -6.06 -3.59 -14.13
C ALA A 148 -7.20 -2.56 -14.00
N GLU A 149 -8.27 -2.91 -13.28
CA GLU A 149 -9.39 -1.99 -13.00
C GLU A 149 -8.90 -0.75 -12.23
N LEU A 150 -8.04 -0.92 -11.22
CA LEU A 150 -7.50 0.21 -10.46
C LEU A 150 -6.67 1.14 -11.35
N LYS A 151 -5.78 0.59 -12.19
CA LYS A 151 -4.98 1.38 -13.14
C LYS A 151 -5.84 2.09 -14.20
N GLU A 152 -6.95 1.49 -14.62
CA GLU A 152 -7.91 2.11 -15.53
C GLU A 152 -8.55 3.34 -14.87
N VAL A 153 -9.01 3.22 -13.63
CA VAL A 153 -9.59 4.34 -12.86
C VAL A 153 -8.60 5.49 -12.74
N PHE A 154 -7.31 5.21 -12.52
CA PHE A 154 -6.25 6.23 -12.50
C PHE A 154 -6.01 6.92 -13.84
N SER A 155 -6.30 6.27 -14.97
CA SER A 155 -6.05 6.83 -16.30
C SER A 155 -7.12 7.82 -16.75
N ILE A 156 -8.30 7.77 -16.11
CA ILE A 156 -9.48 8.54 -16.46
C ILE A 156 -9.47 9.93 -15.78
N GLU A 157 -8.70 10.14 -14.70
CA GLU A 157 -8.75 11.38 -13.91
C GLU A 157 -7.38 12.09 -13.73
N LYS A 158 -7.43 13.42 -13.55
CA LYS A 158 -6.29 14.24 -13.11
C LYS A 158 -5.95 13.87 -11.67
N THR A 159 -4.87 13.14 -11.50
CA THR A 159 -4.31 12.79 -10.18
C THR A 159 -3.73 14.05 -9.54
N ASN A 160 -4.21 14.40 -8.35
CA ASN A 160 -3.68 15.52 -7.57
C ASN A 160 -2.62 14.98 -6.60
N VAL A 161 -1.35 15.10 -6.96
CA VAL A 161 -0.26 14.92 -6.01
C VAL A 161 -0.21 16.17 -5.14
N ILE A 162 -0.33 16.00 -3.82
CA ILE A 162 -0.12 17.08 -2.86
C ILE A 162 1.21 16.80 -2.19
N GLU A 163 2.25 17.54 -2.59
CA GLU A 163 3.50 17.63 -1.85
C GLU A 163 3.21 18.46 -0.59
N VAL A 164 3.47 17.90 0.59
CA VAL A 164 3.33 18.63 1.85
C VAL A 164 4.75 19.01 2.28
N GLU A 165 5.02 20.32 2.35
CA GLU A 165 6.29 20.89 2.85
C GLU A 165 6.53 20.62 4.34
#